data_AF-X1GHN6-F1
#
_entry.id   AF-X1GHN6-F1
#
_cell.length_a   1.000
_cell.length_b   1.000
_cell.length_c   1.000
_cell.angle_alpha   90.00
_cell.angle_beta   90.00
_cell.angle_gamma   90.00
#
_symmetry.space_group_name_H-M   'P 1'
#
loop_
_entity.id
_entity.type
_entity.pdbx_description
1 polymer ?
#
loop_
_entity_poly.entity_id
_entity_poly.type
_entity_poly.pdbx_seq_one_letter_code
_entity_poly.pdbx_strand_id
1 'polypeptide(L)' 'IKMIINTDSHETDQMNLMQYGVSVARRGWATKRDILNTLEYNELASWFKE' A
#
# COMPACT_ATOMS: atom_id res chain seq x y z
N ILE A 1 -3.62 4.81 -12.77
CA ILE A 1 -2.49 3.96 -12.30
C ILE A 1 -2.78 3.59 -10.86
N LYS A 2 -2.64 2.33 -10.47
CA LYS A 2 -2.79 1.88 -9.08
C LYS A 2 -1.41 1.77 -8.43
N MET A 3 -1.30 2.10 -7.14
CA MET A 3 -0.04 2.03 -6.39
C MET A 3 -0.15 1.07 -5.21
N ILE A 4 0.99 0.49 -4.83
CA ILE A 4 1.18 -0.32 -3.63
C ILE A 4 2.23 0.38 -2.76
N ILE A 5 1.95 0.51 -1.47
CA ILE A 5 2.89 0.97 -0.47
C ILE A 5 3.54 -0.26 0.16
N ASN A 6 4.87 -0.31 0.18
CA ASN A 6 5.67 -1.40 0.74
C ASN A 6 6.85 -0.80 1.54
N THR A 7 7.25 -1.50 2.60
CA THR A 7 8.39 -1.19 3.46
C THR A 7 9.68 -1.90 3.06
N ASP A 8 9.61 -2.91 2.20
CA ASP A 8 10.73 -3.79 1.84
C ASP A 8 11.41 -4.42 3.06
N SER A 9 10.58 -4.89 3.99
CA SER A 9 11.04 -5.36 5.29
C SER A 9 11.78 -6.70 5.20
N HIS A 10 12.98 -6.74 5.78
CA HIS A 10 13.81 -7.93 5.99
C HIS A 10 13.82 -8.38 7.47
N GLU A 11 13.26 -7.56 8.37
CA GLU A 11 13.04 -7.85 9.78
C GLU A 11 11.67 -7.33 10.22
N THR A 12 11.10 -7.89 11.31
CA THR A 12 9.71 -7.61 11.71
C THR A 12 9.47 -6.17 12.14
N ASP A 13 10.46 -5.54 12.77
CA ASP A 13 10.41 -4.16 13.25
C ASP A 13 10.35 -3.15 12.09
N GLN A 14 10.90 -3.50 10.93
CA GLN A 14 10.88 -2.67 9.72
C GLN A 14 9.46 -2.49 9.15
N MET A 15 8.50 -3.34 9.51
CA MET A 15 7.09 -3.14 9.13
C MET A 15 6.51 -1.84 9.68
N ASN A 16 7.08 -1.30 10.78
CA ASN A 16 6.69 -0.01 11.35
C ASN A 16 7.02 1.19 10.44
N LEU A 17 7.84 1.00 9.39
CA LEU A 17 8.18 2.03 8.42
C LEU A 17 7.02 2.38 7.47
N MET A 18 5.91 1.62 7.48
CA MET A 18 4.76 1.81 6.58
C MET A 18 4.19 3.23 6.61
N GLN A 19 4.26 3.90 7.76
CA GLN A 19 3.83 5.28 7.93
C GLN A 19 4.53 6.26 6.99
N TYR A 20 5.80 6.01 6.63
CA TYR A 20 6.54 6.86 5.71
C TYR A 20 6.00 6.73 4.28
N GLY A 21 5.65 5.52 3.85
CA GLY A 21 5.00 5.28 2.57
C GLY A 21 3.63 5.98 2.47
N VAL A 22 2.83 5.94 3.56
CA VAL A 22 1.56 6.68 3.64
C VAL A 22 1.78 8.20 3.56
N SER A 23 2.80 8.72 4.26
CA SER A 23 3.16 10.15 4.21
C SER A 23 3.54 10.60 2.79
N VAL A 24 4.35 9.81 2.08
CA VAL A 24 4.72 10.08 0.68
C VAL A 24 3.50 10.01 -0.25
N ALA A 25 2.63 9.02 -0.09
CA ALA A 25 1.40 8.92 -0.88
C ALA A 25 0.50 10.16 -0.70
N ARG A 26 0.36 10.65 0.54
CA ARG A 26 -0.39 11.89 0.84
C ARG A 26 0.25 13.12 0.21
N ARG A 27 1.59 13.23 0.24
CA ARG A 27 2.33 14.31 -0.44
C ARG A 27 2.08 14.32 -1.96
N GLY A 28 1.94 13.14 -2.55
CA GLY A 28 1.55 12.93 -3.96
C GLY A 28 0.05 13.04 -4.24
N TRP A 29 -0.75 13.48 -3.26
CA TRP A 29 -2.21 13.64 -3.36
C TRP A 29 -2.98 12.35 -3.67
N ALA A 30 -2.37 11.19 -3.40
CA ALA A 30 -3.05 9.91 -3.55
C ALA A 30 -4.19 9.77 -2.53
N THR A 31 -5.31 9.23 -2.98
CA THR A 31 -6.50 8.93 -2.18
C THR A 31 -6.62 7.43 -1.94
N LYS A 32 -7.58 7.01 -1.09
CA LYS A 32 -7.89 5.57 -0.85
C LYS A 32 -8.07 4.80 -2.16
N ARG A 33 -8.72 5.42 -3.16
CA ARG A 33 -9.00 4.81 -4.46
C ARG A 33 -7.75 4.54 -5.31
N ASP A 34 -6.63 5.18 -5.00
CA ASP A 34 -5.38 5.05 -5.75
C ASP A 34 -4.44 3.96 -5.17
N ILE A 35 -4.68 3.52 -3.92
CA ILE A 35 -3.78 2.65 -3.15
C ILE A 35 -4.41 1.26 -2.92
N LEU A 36 -3.76 0.21 -3.44
CA LEU A 36 -4.27 -1.17 -3.34
C LEU A 36 -4.25 -1.74 -1.91
N ASN A 37 -3.36 -1.27 -1.04
CA ASN A 37 -3.30 -1.70 0.37
C ASN A 37 -4.59 -1.41 1.16
N THR A 38 -5.52 -0.64 0.60
CA THR A 38 -6.78 -0.24 1.25
C THR A 38 -7.98 -1.12 0.88
N LEU A 39 -7.77 -2.07 -0.04
CA LEU A 39 -8.75 -3.08 -0.42
C LEU A 39 -8.83 -4.16 0.65
N GLU A 40 -10.01 -4.76 0.80
CA GLU A 40 -10.16 -5.98 1.58
C GLU A 40 -9.42 -7.14 0.90
N TYR A 41 -9.07 -8.18 1.67
CA TYR A 41 -8.27 -9.30 1.17
C TYR A 41 -8.83 -9.94 -0.12
N ASN A 42 -10.15 -10.19 -0.15
CA ASN A 42 -10.81 -10.81 -1.31
C ASN A 42 -10.83 -9.90 -2.55
N GLU A 43 -10.95 -8.58 -2.35
CA GLU A 43 -10.89 -7.60 -3.43
C GLU A 43 -9.47 -7.54 -4.02
N LEU A 44 -8.43 -7.49 -3.17
CA LEU A 44 -7.04 -7.51 -3.61
C LEU A 44 -6.67 -8.82 -4.31
N ALA A 45 -7.11 -9.96 -3.78
CA ALA A 45 -6.87 -11.27 -4.38
C ALA A 45 -7.54 -11.43 -5.75
N SER A 46 -8.69 -10.75 -5.97
CA SER A 46 -9.35 -10.73 -7.27
C SER A 46 -8.62 -9.82 -8.25
N TRP A 47 -8.08 -8.69 -7.80
CA TRP A 47 -7.30 -7.75 -8.62
C TRP A 47 -6.06 -8.39 -9.26
N PHE A 48 -5.39 -9.34 -8.59
CA PHE A 48 -4.20 -10.04 -9.13
C PHE A 48 -4.52 -11.19 -10.11
N LYS A 49 -5.78 -11.56 -10.28
CA LYS A 49 -6.18 -12.68 -11.16
C LYS A 49 -6.60 -12.23 -12.57
N GLU A 50 -6.64 -10.93 -12.80
CA GLU A 50 -6.83 -10.32 -14.12
C GLU A 50 -5.48 -9.97 -14.76
#